data_AF-A0A7W2YD16-F1
#
_entry.id   AF-A0A7W2YD16-F1
#
_cell.length_a   1.000
_cell.length_b   1.000
_cell.length_c   1.000
_cell.angle_alpha   90.00
_cell.angle_beta   90.00
_cell.angle_gamma   90.00
#
_symmetry.space_group_name_H-M   'P 1'
#
loop_
_entity.id
_entity.type
_entity.pdbx_description
1 polymer ?
#
loop_
_entity_poly.entity_id
_entity_poly.type
_entity_poly.pdbx_seq_one_letter_code
_entity_poly.pdbx_strand_id
1 'polypeptide(L)'
;MKWTNIELGYENKLDLLKKKSSYELLGITQEASLKEIKKAYKKKVLLYHPDRTDDFMTSYSEEVIKLLNKAVDKIKENIKNES
;
A
#
# COMPACT_ATOMS: atom_id res chain seq x y z
N MET A 1 -28.32 -22.03 9.53
CA MET A 1 -27.08 -21.93 8.72
C MET A 1 -26.86 -20.47 8.38
N LYS A 2 -25.84 -19.83 8.97
CA LYS A 2 -25.56 -18.41 8.80
C LYS A 2 -24.69 -18.22 7.55
N TRP A 3 -25.33 -17.98 6.41
CA TRP A 3 -24.69 -17.48 5.19
C TRP A 3 -24.81 -15.95 5.10
N THR A 4 -24.76 -15.25 6.23
CA THR A 4 -24.57 -13.79 6.24
C THR A 4 -23.08 -13.52 6.06
N ASN A 5 -22.75 -12.72 5.03
CA ASN A 5 -21.43 -12.25 4.61
C ASN A 5 -20.71 -13.04 3.50
N ILE A 6 -21.39 -13.21 2.37
CA ILE A 6 -20.71 -13.38 1.08
C ILE A 6 -20.83 -12.07 0.26
N GLU A 7 -20.76 -10.92 0.92
CA GLU A 7 -20.64 -9.59 0.29
C GLU A 7 -19.17 -9.26 -0.05
N LEU A 8 -18.35 -10.26 -0.38
CA LEU A 8 -17.01 -9.97 -0.89
C LEU A 8 -17.05 -10.02 -2.41
N GLY A 9 -17.83 -9.05 -2.92
CA GLY A 9 -17.72 -8.53 -4.25
C GLY A 9 -16.25 -8.28 -4.53
N TYR A 10 -15.78 -8.90 -5.60
CA TYR A 10 -14.45 -8.75 -6.18
C TYR A 10 -14.33 -7.37 -6.83
N GLU A 11 -14.78 -6.33 -6.14
CA GLU A 11 -14.89 -4.98 -6.65
C GLU A 11 -13.68 -4.19 -6.15
N ASN A 12 -12.80 -3.90 -7.11
CA ASN A 12 -11.67 -3.00 -7.01
C ASN A 12 -10.67 -3.28 -5.87
N LYS A 13 -9.67 -4.12 -6.18
CA LYS A 13 -8.44 -4.31 -5.39
C LYS A 13 -7.81 -2.99 -4.93
N LEU A 14 -8.02 -1.91 -5.68
CA LEU A 14 -7.57 -0.55 -5.40
C LEU A 14 -8.33 0.12 -4.23
N ASP A 15 -9.65 -0.07 -4.14
CA ASP A 15 -10.45 0.42 -3.01
C ASP A 15 -10.04 -0.28 -1.72
N LEU A 16 -9.80 -1.59 -1.79
CA LEU A 16 -9.32 -2.38 -0.66
C LEU A 16 -7.92 -1.95 -0.19
N LEU A 17 -7.03 -1.59 -1.12
CA LEU A 17 -5.72 -1.00 -0.81
C LEU A 17 -5.87 0.39 -0.17
N LYS A 18 -6.82 1.21 -0.65
CA LYS A 18 -7.09 2.54 -0.11
C LYS A 18 -7.71 2.50 1.29
N LYS A 19 -8.49 1.46 1.59
CA LYS A 19 -9.11 1.20 2.89
C LYS A 19 -8.15 0.54 3.90
N LYS A 20 -7.10 -0.14 3.42
CA LYS A 20 -6.04 -0.70 4.26
C LYS A 20 -5.21 0.39 4.95
N SER A 21 -4.68 0.05 6.13
CA SER A 21 -3.77 0.92 6.88
C SER A 21 -2.45 1.11 6.13
N SER A 22 -1.80 2.27 6.30
CA SER A 22 -0.50 2.59 5.68
C SER A 22 0.56 1.52 5.93
N TYR A 23 0.54 0.92 7.12
CA TYR A 23 1.44 -0.16 7.54
C TYR A 23 1.21 -1.46 6.75
N GLU A 24 -0.05 -1.88 6.64
CA GLU A 24 -0.47 -3.02 5.81
C GLU A 24 -0.17 -2.79 4.32
N LEU A 25 -0.35 -1.55 3.84
CA LEU A 25 -0.06 -1.16 2.47
C LEU A 25 1.43 -1.31 2.14
N LEU A 26 2.32 -1.09 3.09
CA LEU A 26 3.76 -1.30 2.92
C LEU A 26 4.20 -2.72 3.32
N GLY A 27 3.37 -3.46 4.05
CA GLY A 27 3.68 -4.79 4.58
C GLY A 27 4.68 -4.71 5.74
N ILE A 28 4.53 -3.70 6.59
CA ILE A 28 5.39 -3.45 7.76
C ILE A 28 4.54 -3.37 9.03
N THR A 29 5.18 -3.51 10.18
CA THR A 29 4.54 -3.35 11.49
C THR A 29 4.47 -1.86 11.87
N GLN A 30 3.63 -1.53 12.86
CA GLN A 30 3.53 -0.16 13.40
C GLN A 30 4.82 0.28 14.10
N GLU A 31 5.58 -0.68 14.64
CA GLU A 31 6.89 -0.47 15.27
C GLU A 31 8.06 -0.45 14.28
N ALA A 32 7.79 -0.52 12.97
CA ALA A 32 8.83 -0.60 11.95
C ALA A 32 9.68 0.67 11.90
N SER A 33 11.01 0.48 11.80
CA SER A 33 11.94 1.61 11.73
C SER A 33 11.91 2.31 10.36
N LEU A 34 12.35 3.57 10.31
CA LEU A 34 12.53 4.34 9.06
C LEU A 34 13.33 3.57 7.98
N LYS A 35 14.29 2.74 8.40
CA LYS A 35 15.07 1.88 7.48
C LYS A 35 14.19 0.81 6.82
N GLU A 36 13.29 0.19 7.58
CA GLU A 36 12.39 -0.86 7.08
C GLU A 36 11.32 -0.27 6.17
N ILE A 37 10.75 0.87 6.54
CA ILE A 37 9.78 1.61 5.71
C ILE A 37 10.38 1.92 4.33
N LYS A 38 11.60 2.47 4.28
CA LYS A 38 12.30 2.75 3.01
C LYS A 38 12.56 1.48 2.21
N LYS A 39 12.95 0.38 2.86
CA LYS A 39 13.23 -0.90 2.21
C LYS A 39 11.96 -1.53 1.62
N ALA A 40 10.86 -1.52 2.36
CA ALA A 40 9.56 -2.03 1.93
C ALA A 40 8.99 -1.20 0.77
N TYR A 41 9.03 0.13 0.90
CA TYR A 41 8.63 1.06 -0.15
C TYR A 41 9.40 0.81 -1.44
N LYS A 42 10.74 0.75 -1.38
CA LYS A 42 11.57 0.52 -2.57
C LYS A 42 11.24 -0.80 -3.26
N LYS A 43 11.03 -1.87 -2.49
CA LYS A 43 10.62 -3.17 -3.04
C LYS A 43 9.26 -3.10 -3.75
N LYS A 44 8.27 -2.42 -3.17
CA LYS A 44 6.95 -2.30 -3.79
C LYS A 44 6.97 -1.42 -5.04
N VAL A 45 7.66 -0.28 -5.01
CA VAL A 45 7.80 0.59 -6.21
C VAL A 45 8.50 -0.15 -7.35
N LEU A 46 9.53 -0.95 -7.05
CA LEU A 46 10.19 -1.78 -8.07
C LEU A 46 9.28 -2.86 -8.67
N LEU A 47 8.31 -3.37 -7.90
CA LEU A 47 7.35 -4.36 -8.36
C LEU A 47 6.28 -3.75 -9.28
N TYR A 48 5.85 -2.52 -8.96
CA TYR A 48 4.84 -1.76 -9.71
C TYR A 48 5.47 -0.70 -10.62
N HIS A 49 6.72 -0.86 -11.05
CA HIS A 49 7.35 0.17 -11.87
C HIS A 49 6.80 0.12 -13.31
N PRO A 50 6.28 1.23 -13.87
CA PRO A 50 5.60 1.24 -15.17
C PRO A 50 6.51 0.77 -16.31
N ASP A 51 7.83 1.00 -16.21
CA ASP A 51 8.84 0.53 -17.17
C ASP A 51 8.95 -1.01 -17.27
N ARG A 52 8.44 -1.73 -16.27
CA ARG A 52 8.48 -3.20 -16.19
C ARG A 52 7.10 -3.85 -16.28
N THR A 53 6.04 -3.06 -16.44
CA THR A 53 4.66 -3.56 -16.49
C THR A 53 4.02 -3.20 -17.81
N ASP A 54 3.20 -4.10 -18.35
CA ASP A 54 2.37 -3.85 -19.53
C ASP A 54 1.57 -2.55 -19.42
N ASP A 55 1.29 -1.93 -20.57
CA ASP A 55 0.54 -0.66 -20.71
C ASP A 55 -0.79 -0.68 -19.94
N PHE A 56 -1.44 -1.85 -19.90
CA PHE A 56 -2.68 -2.08 -19.15
C PHE A 56 -2.53 -1.92 -17.63
N MET A 57 -1.35 -2.21 -17.09
CA MET A 57 -1.04 -2.12 -15.67
C MET A 57 -0.37 -0.79 -15.28
N THR A 58 -0.03 0.07 -16.25
CA THR A 58 0.59 1.38 -15.99
C THR A 58 -0.30 2.27 -15.13
N SER A 59 -1.59 2.41 -15.46
CA SER A 59 -2.52 3.21 -14.66
C SER A 59 -2.69 2.66 -13.23
N TYR A 60 -2.82 1.33 -13.11
CA TYR A 60 -2.91 0.67 -11.80
C TYR A 60 -1.65 0.90 -10.96
N SER A 61 -0.49 0.73 -11.58
CA SER A 61 0.83 0.90 -10.97
C SER A 61 1.04 2.32 -10.47
N GLU A 62 0.64 3.33 -11.26
CA GLU A 62 0.74 4.73 -10.87
C GLU A 62 -0.11 5.03 -9.63
N GLU A 63 -1.35 4.53 -9.58
CA GLU A 63 -2.21 4.71 -8.40
C GLU A 63 -1.64 4.01 -7.17
N VAL A 64 -1.14 2.77 -7.31
CA VAL A 64 -0.50 2.05 -6.20
C VAL A 64 0.73 2.82 -5.70
N ILE A 65 1.57 3.36 -6.58
CA ILE A 65 2.73 4.17 -6.20
C ILE A 65 2.29 5.44 -5.44
N LYS A 66 1.24 6.13 -5.92
CA LYS A 66 0.66 7.29 -5.22
C LYS A 66 0.19 6.92 -3.81
N LEU A 67 -0.50 5.80 -3.65
CA LEU A 67 -0.92 5.30 -2.34
C LEU A 67 0.28 4.96 -1.44
N LEU A 68 1.32 4.32 -1.99
CA LEU A 68 2.55 4.00 -1.25
C LEU A 68 3.28 5.26 -0.76
N ASN A 69 3.37 6.30 -1.61
CA ASN A 69 3.96 7.58 -1.23
C ASN A 69 3.22 8.19 -0.04
N LYS A 70 1.89 8.25 -0.13
CA LYS A 70 1.04 8.80 0.93
C LYS A 70 1.14 7.99 2.22
N ALA A 71 1.22 6.66 2.12
CA ALA A 71 1.40 5.78 3.27
C ALA A 71 2.74 6.02 3.97
N VAL A 72 3.85 6.07 3.23
CA VAL A 72 5.19 6.33 3.78
C VAL A 72 5.24 7.68 4.48
N ASP A 73 4.66 8.71 3.88
CA ASP A 73 4.64 10.06 4.44
C ASP A 73 3.90 10.10 5.78
N LYS A 74 2.70 9.53 5.81
CA LYS A 74 1.89 9.42 7.04
C LYS A 74 2.57 8.64 8.16
N ILE A 75 3.28 7.56 7.81
CA ILE A 75 4.04 6.78 8.79
C ILE A 75 5.23 7.58 9.33
N LYS A 76 5.96 8.29 8.46
CA LYS A 76 7.06 9.16 8.91
C LYS A 76 6.57 10.27 9.83
N GLU A 77 5.43 10.88 9.52
CA GLU A 77 4.81 11.87 10.41
C GLU A 77 4.43 11.26 11.75
N ASN A 78 3.82 10.08 11.77
CA ASN A 78 3.45 9.40 13.01
C ASN A 78 4.68 9.10 13.89
N ILE A 79 5.75 8.55 13.30
CA ILE A 79 7.04 8.31 14.01
C ILE A 79 7.62 9.61 14.57
N LYS A 80 7.55 10.71 13.80
CA LYS A 80 8.09 12.01 14.22
C LYS A 80 7.27 12.65 15.35
N ASN A 81 5.95 12.46 15.36
CA ASN A 81 5.08 12.99 16.41
C ASN A 81 5.16 12.18 17.72
N GLU A 82 5.60 10.92 17.65
CA GLU A 82 5.80 10.06 18.83
C GLU A 82 7.22 10.17 19.44
N SER A 83 8.13 10.91 18.79
CA SER A 83 9.52 11.17 19.27
C SER A 83 9.64 12.52 19.96
#